data_AF-A0A9J7MUA5-F1
#
_entry.id   AF-A0A9J7MUA5-F1
#
_cell.length_a   1.000
_cell.length_b   1.000
_cell.length_c   1.000
_cell.angle_alpha   90.00
_cell.angle_beta   90.00
_cell.angle_gamma   90.00
#
_symmetry.space_group_name_H-M   'P 1'
#
loop_
_entity.id
_entity.type
_entity.pdbx_description
1 polymer ?
#
loop_
_entity_poly.entity_id
_entity_poly.type
_entity_poly.pdbx_seq_one_letter_code
_entity_poly.pdbx_strand_id
1 'polypeptide(L)'
;MQQTYSSIACDFLESRLFSDAYSTKDLIFFTKEMLKRRKKFAYGDETETLFSLLVERICEKETYQSAFAVLRKGLDKFGDPMIAQTLARLFTKHNDFSRAHEFATIAVDLDSDNSYLLVTAGKVYHEEMIKNFEKLNRRIITLSMLKNTMSLAMCAVKQYTQAQEANRRGKYALNLHCYLEDIKTCFKFLNMMNKVDPFKGSIGQAMLQRYLVDPDFIPDEVQEVWKEYHIWIKSIKGRIDVSIDFLEKDLTYNKQRTRDLGLEWFKKTFYQHVRIYPQFFGMLENTVIASEEERKRLLACTLLEGHNVNFSRAFDFLRKGRNAVPNLERVMELLRGITEKNAFDLEGLVSISLALSTVDPHSKKIPSFKQVYEWCVLLATLLPFSLEPHFFLTMFLWPREDIGIGFDPGLFKLSKERLLTLYKEQCPKSVFRHVQAYKRMTTTGFTRAMPATNFFLSTGKGLQSFLHISSLSIESQKNFDRDQFWESDKVQKTLRRLEGMCLDTGKISFRVRDGPSIEIRTSRPIMQKGASQDKVSFFLGFSWEGPIAYHVKVHDDL
;
A
#
# COMPACT_ATOMS: atom_id res chain seq x y z
N MET A 1 -14.40 -41.67 31.81
CA MET A 1 -14.59 -40.81 30.62
C MET A 1 -13.27 -40.10 30.37
N GLN A 2 -12.70 -40.21 29.17
CA GLN A 2 -11.47 -39.49 28.83
C GLN A 2 -11.81 -37.99 28.73
N GLN A 3 -11.15 -37.14 29.52
CA GLN A 3 -11.36 -35.68 29.46
C GLN A 3 -11.00 -35.17 28.07
N THR A 4 -11.88 -34.35 27.49
CA THR A 4 -11.65 -33.72 26.19
C THR A 4 -10.87 -32.42 26.37
N TYR A 5 -10.22 -31.93 25.30
CA TYR A 5 -9.54 -30.64 25.36
C TYR A 5 -10.53 -29.51 25.64
N SER A 6 -11.72 -29.58 25.05
CA SER A 6 -12.78 -28.60 25.30
C SER A 6 -13.33 -28.65 26.72
N SER A 7 -13.47 -29.84 27.34
CA SER A 7 -13.93 -29.94 28.73
C SER A 7 -12.89 -29.33 29.68
N ILE A 8 -11.62 -29.67 29.51
CA ILE A 8 -10.51 -29.11 30.32
C ILE A 8 -10.45 -27.58 30.17
N ALA A 9 -10.59 -27.06 28.95
CA ALA A 9 -10.57 -25.62 28.71
C ALA A 9 -11.79 -24.92 29.33
N CYS A 10 -12.98 -25.51 29.26
CA CYS A 10 -14.18 -24.98 29.93
C CYS A 10 -14.01 -24.95 31.45
N ASP A 11 -13.56 -26.06 32.06
CA ASP A 11 -13.33 -26.16 33.49
C ASP A 11 -12.29 -25.14 33.96
N PHE A 12 -11.21 -24.96 33.18
CA PHE A 12 -10.21 -23.92 33.44
C PHE A 12 -10.84 -22.53 33.39
N LEU A 13 -11.63 -22.22 32.37
CA LEU A 13 -12.32 -20.93 32.25
C LEU A 13 -13.31 -20.67 33.38
N GLU A 14 -13.85 -21.69 34.03
CA GLU A 14 -14.75 -21.55 35.19
C GLU A 14 -14.02 -21.55 36.55
N SER A 15 -12.72 -21.83 36.53
CA SER A 15 -11.91 -21.95 37.73
C SER A 15 -11.92 -20.69 38.59
N ARG A 16 -11.86 -20.91 39.92
CA ARG A 16 -11.72 -19.86 40.94
C ARG A 16 -10.40 -19.10 40.83
N LEU A 17 -9.41 -19.60 40.08
CA LEU A 17 -8.13 -18.94 39.80
C LEU A 17 -8.30 -17.52 39.22
N PHE A 18 -9.44 -17.23 38.58
CA PHE A 18 -9.75 -15.90 38.07
C PHE A 18 -10.35 -14.93 39.10
N SER A 19 -10.51 -15.36 40.37
CA SER A 19 -11.12 -14.59 41.46
C SER A 19 -10.11 -14.03 42.46
N ASP A 20 -8.86 -14.52 42.47
CA ASP A 20 -7.82 -14.11 43.42
C ASP A 20 -6.93 -12.98 42.88
N ALA A 21 -6.68 -11.94 43.69
CA ALA A 21 -6.28 -10.61 43.25
C ALA A 21 -4.80 -10.40 42.83
N TYR A 22 -3.87 -11.30 43.19
CA TYR A 22 -2.43 -11.02 43.06
C TYR A 22 -1.78 -11.50 41.74
N SER A 23 -2.41 -12.44 41.02
CA SER A 23 -1.90 -13.03 39.76
C SER A 23 -2.91 -13.00 38.59
N THR A 24 -4.08 -12.39 38.77
CA THR A 24 -5.21 -12.46 37.83
C THR A 24 -4.92 -11.79 36.48
N LYS A 25 -4.17 -10.68 36.45
CA LYS A 25 -3.98 -9.90 35.22
C LYS A 25 -3.20 -10.66 34.14
N ASP A 26 -2.08 -11.27 34.53
CA ASP A 26 -1.28 -12.09 33.63
C ASP A 26 -2.03 -13.36 33.22
N LEU A 27 -2.72 -14.00 34.17
CA LEU A 27 -3.56 -15.16 33.90
C LEU A 27 -4.66 -14.84 32.87
N ILE A 28 -5.40 -13.73 33.06
CA ILE A 28 -6.42 -13.26 32.12
C ILE A 28 -5.80 -12.95 30.76
N PHE A 29 -4.66 -12.25 30.73
CA PHE A 29 -3.97 -11.93 29.49
C PHE A 29 -3.60 -13.20 28.71
N PHE A 30 -2.89 -14.14 29.33
CA PHE A 30 -2.48 -15.37 28.67
C PHE A 30 -3.67 -16.26 28.28
N THR A 31 -4.72 -16.29 29.09
CA THR A 31 -5.95 -17.02 28.76
C THR A 31 -6.64 -16.43 27.53
N LYS A 32 -6.78 -15.10 27.47
CA LYS A 32 -7.30 -14.42 26.27
C LYS A 32 -6.46 -14.76 25.05
N GLU A 33 -5.13 -14.68 25.15
CA GLU A 33 -4.23 -15.03 24.06
C GLU A 33 -4.38 -16.50 23.62
N MET A 34 -4.55 -17.44 24.55
CA MET A 34 -4.83 -18.85 24.22
C MET A 34 -6.12 -19.03 23.41
N LEU A 35 -7.11 -18.15 23.57
CA LEU A 35 -8.37 -18.20 22.83
C LEU A 35 -8.30 -17.51 21.46
N LYS A 36 -7.52 -16.42 21.31
CA LYS A 36 -7.55 -15.56 20.12
C LYS A 36 -6.26 -15.49 19.30
N ARG A 37 -5.09 -15.74 19.89
CA ARG A 37 -3.79 -15.50 19.24
C ARG A 37 -3.54 -16.53 18.15
N ARG A 38 -3.50 -16.07 16.91
CA ARG A 38 -3.01 -16.86 15.77
C ARG A 38 -1.51 -16.76 15.65
N LYS A 39 -0.90 -17.81 15.10
CA LYS A 39 0.46 -17.73 14.57
C LYS A 39 0.45 -17.15 13.17
N LYS A 40 1.33 -16.20 12.88
CA LYS A 40 1.52 -15.61 11.55
C LYS A 40 2.99 -15.30 11.29
N PHE A 41 3.45 -15.51 10.06
CA PHE A 41 4.80 -15.09 9.67
C PHE A 41 4.98 -13.57 9.83
N ALA A 42 3.91 -12.80 9.59
CA ALA A 42 3.89 -11.36 9.81
C ALA A 42 4.17 -10.96 11.28
N TYR A 43 3.92 -11.86 12.24
CA TYR A 43 4.22 -11.65 13.67
C TYR A 43 5.60 -12.18 14.06
N GLY A 44 6.35 -12.77 13.13
CA GLY A 44 7.61 -13.46 13.39
C GLY A 44 7.45 -14.90 13.89
N ASP A 45 6.25 -15.48 13.82
CA ASP A 45 6.05 -16.88 14.14
C ASP A 45 6.60 -17.78 13.02
N GLU A 46 7.06 -18.99 13.37
CA GLU A 46 7.60 -19.99 12.43
C GLU A 46 6.52 -20.71 11.61
N THR A 47 5.25 -20.56 11.98
CA THR A 47 4.11 -21.20 11.30
C THR A 47 2.93 -20.25 11.20
N GLU A 48 1.97 -20.57 10.31
CA GLU A 48 0.68 -19.86 10.26
C GLU A 48 -0.47 -20.73 10.72
N THR A 49 -1.37 -20.14 11.51
CA THR A 49 -2.62 -20.78 11.92
C THR A 49 -3.82 -19.91 11.55
N LEU A 50 -4.96 -20.56 11.33
CA LEU A 50 -6.26 -19.90 11.13
C LEU A 50 -6.85 -19.44 12.46
N PHE A 51 -6.66 -20.20 13.54
CA PHE A 51 -7.10 -19.87 14.89
C PHE A 51 -5.97 -19.99 15.90
N SER A 52 -6.25 -19.77 17.19
CA SER A 52 -5.27 -20.10 18.22
C SER A 52 -5.01 -21.60 18.26
N LEU A 53 -3.82 -21.99 18.72
CA LEU A 53 -3.43 -23.41 18.76
C LEU A 53 -4.45 -24.26 19.54
N LEU A 54 -5.01 -23.72 20.63
CA LEU A 54 -6.05 -24.40 21.40
C LEU A 54 -7.31 -24.64 20.55
N VAL A 55 -7.79 -23.61 19.86
CA VAL A 55 -8.98 -23.70 19.01
C VAL A 55 -8.74 -24.68 17.85
N GLU A 56 -7.58 -24.62 17.19
CA GLU A 56 -7.24 -25.58 16.13
C GLU A 56 -7.20 -27.01 16.66
N ARG A 57 -6.56 -27.22 17.81
CA ARG A 57 -6.48 -28.54 18.43
C ARG A 57 -7.85 -29.12 18.79
N ILE A 58 -8.75 -28.30 19.32
CA ILE A 58 -10.13 -28.74 19.62
C ILE A 58 -10.88 -29.05 18.32
N CYS A 59 -10.78 -28.21 17.29
CA CYS A 59 -11.42 -28.47 16.01
C CYS A 59 -10.88 -29.75 15.33
N GLU A 60 -9.59 -30.06 15.47
CA GLU A 60 -8.96 -31.25 14.89
C GLU A 60 -9.27 -32.54 15.64
N LYS A 61 -9.33 -32.49 16.97
CA LYS A 61 -9.50 -33.69 17.83
C LYS A 61 -10.94 -33.93 18.24
N GLU A 62 -11.80 -32.93 18.11
CA GLU A 62 -13.19 -32.96 18.51
C GLU A 62 -14.07 -32.35 17.40
N THR A 63 -14.72 -31.21 17.65
CA THR A 63 -15.61 -30.53 16.69
C THR A 63 -15.47 -29.02 16.79
N TYR A 64 -15.91 -28.30 15.77
CA TYR A 64 -15.97 -26.83 15.84
C TYR A 64 -17.04 -26.35 16.84
N GLN A 65 -18.06 -27.16 17.14
CA GLN A 65 -19.03 -26.89 18.21
C GLN A 65 -18.39 -26.96 19.59
N SER A 66 -17.45 -27.89 19.82
CA SER A 66 -16.64 -27.94 21.04
C SER A 66 -15.78 -26.68 21.17
N ALA A 67 -15.16 -26.23 20.08
CA ALA A 67 -14.39 -25.00 20.07
C ALA A 67 -15.26 -23.76 20.29
N PHE A 68 -16.48 -23.75 19.72
CA PHE A 68 -17.49 -22.72 19.98
C PHE A 68 -17.84 -22.64 21.47
N ALA A 69 -18.08 -23.77 22.15
CA ALA A 69 -18.42 -23.77 23.57
C ALA A 69 -17.32 -23.11 24.42
N VAL A 70 -16.05 -23.44 24.16
CA VAL A 70 -14.90 -22.84 24.85
C VAL A 70 -14.80 -21.34 24.56
N LEU A 71 -14.87 -20.95 23.28
CA LEU A 71 -14.78 -19.55 22.88
C LEU A 71 -15.96 -18.71 23.41
N ARG A 72 -17.17 -19.27 23.45
CA ARG A 72 -18.36 -18.61 23.98
C ARG A 72 -18.21 -18.35 25.47
N LYS A 73 -17.79 -19.35 26.25
CA LYS A 73 -17.47 -19.16 27.68
C LYS A 73 -16.39 -18.10 27.89
N GLY A 74 -15.35 -18.11 27.06
CA GLY A 74 -14.31 -17.09 27.09
C GLY A 74 -14.84 -15.68 26.79
N LEU A 75 -15.72 -15.55 25.80
CA LEU A 75 -16.36 -14.27 25.47
C LEU A 75 -17.25 -13.78 26.62
N ASP A 76 -18.11 -14.64 27.15
CA ASP A 76 -19.01 -14.30 28.27
C ASP A 76 -18.23 -13.88 29.52
N LYS A 77 -17.10 -14.55 29.79
CA LYS A 77 -16.26 -14.25 30.95
C LYS A 77 -15.47 -12.96 30.81
N PHE A 78 -15.00 -12.64 29.60
CA PHE A 78 -13.99 -11.59 29.41
C PHE A 78 -14.43 -10.36 28.61
N GLY A 79 -15.57 -10.44 27.90
CA GLY A 79 -16.06 -9.37 27.03
C GLY A 79 -15.06 -8.93 25.95
N ASP A 80 -14.15 -9.82 25.52
CA ASP A 80 -13.06 -9.45 24.63
C ASP A 80 -13.52 -9.45 23.16
N PRO A 81 -13.49 -8.31 22.45
CA PRO A 81 -13.98 -8.21 21.07
C PRO A 81 -13.24 -9.14 20.10
N MET A 82 -11.97 -9.47 20.37
CA MET A 82 -11.20 -10.37 19.50
C MET A 82 -11.59 -11.84 19.68
N ILE A 83 -12.17 -12.21 20.83
CA ILE A 83 -12.78 -13.54 21.00
C ILE A 83 -14.07 -13.61 20.18
N ALA A 84 -14.90 -12.57 20.20
CA ALA A 84 -16.07 -12.47 19.32
C ALA A 84 -15.68 -12.52 17.83
N GLN A 85 -14.61 -11.82 17.43
CA GLN A 85 -14.04 -11.91 16.09
C GLN A 85 -13.60 -13.35 15.74
N THR A 86 -13.01 -14.07 16.71
CA THR A 86 -12.58 -15.46 16.52
C THR A 86 -13.78 -16.38 16.27
N LEU A 87 -14.88 -16.18 17.01
CA LEU A 87 -16.16 -16.87 16.80
C LEU A 87 -16.74 -16.58 15.41
N ALA A 88 -16.79 -15.33 14.98
CA ALA A 88 -17.26 -14.95 13.64
C ALA A 88 -16.47 -15.68 12.55
N ARG A 89 -15.15 -15.75 12.69
CA ARG A 89 -14.25 -16.43 11.74
C ARG A 89 -14.40 -17.95 11.77
N LEU A 90 -14.68 -18.53 12.93
CA LEU A 90 -14.96 -19.96 13.08
C LEU A 90 -16.21 -20.32 12.28
N PHE A 91 -17.31 -19.60 12.51
CA PHE A 91 -18.57 -19.85 11.78
C PHE A 91 -18.47 -19.55 10.29
N THR A 92 -17.72 -18.51 9.89
CA THR A 92 -17.42 -18.23 8.47
C THR A 92 -16.72 -19.42 7.80
N LYS A 93 -15.70 -20.00 8.44
CA LYS A 93 -14.97 -21.17 7.91
C LYS A 93 -15.90 -22.38 7.70
N HIS A 94 -16.94 -22.50 8.52
CA HIS A 94 -17.90 -23.58 8.46
C HIS A 94 -19.19 -23.23 7.68
N ASN A 95 -19.21 -22.09 6.98
CA ASN A 95 -20.33 -21.57 6.17
C ASN A 95 -21.65 -21.36 6.96
N ASP A 96 -21.58 -21.16 8.28
CA ASP A 96 -22.72 -20.73 9.10
C ASP A 96 -22.74 -19.21 9.15
N PHE A 97 -23.22 -18.59 8.07
CA PHE A 97 -23.18 -17.13 7.91
C PHE A 97 -24.10 -16.39 8.89
N SER A 98 -25.19 -17.02 9.33
CA SER A 98 -26.10 -16.43 10.32
C SER A 98 -25.37 -16.15 11.64
N ARG A 99 -24.71 -17.17 12.21
CA ARG A 99 -23.91 -16.99 13.43
C ARG A 99 -22.66 -16.18 13.18
N ALA A 100 -22.06 -16.28 12.00
CA ALA A 100 -20.90 -15.45 11.66
C ALA A 100 -21.23 -13.95 11.71
N HIS A 101 -22.39 -13.54 11.19
CA HIS A 101 -22.87 -12.15 11.28
C HIS A 101 -23.19 -11.73 12.71
N GLU A 102 -23.85 -12.60 13.49
CA GLU A 102 -24.13 -12.36 14.90
C GLU A 102 -22.85 -12.02 15.67
N PHE A 103 -21.82 -12.87 15.60
CA PHE A 103 -20.57 -12.67 16.32
C PHE A 103 -19.71 -11.54 15.74
N ALA A 104 -19.78 -11.28 14.44
CA ALA A 104 -19.13 -10.12 13.85
C ALA A 104 -19.73 -8.81 14.36
N THR A 105 -21.06 -8.76 14.49
CA THR A 105 -21.79 -7.61 15.04
C THR A 105 -21.43 -7.40 16.50
N ILE A 106 -21.48 -8.45 17.32
CA ILE A 106 -21.04 -8.39 18.74
C ILE A 106 -19.60 -7.86 18.85
N ALA A 107 -18.69 -8.32 17.97
CA ALA A 107 -17.31 -7.85 18.00
C ALA A 107 -17.21 -6.34 17.70
N VAL A 108 -17.91 -5.86 16.66
CA VAL A 108 -17.92 -4.44 16.28
C VAL A 108 -18.59 -3.58 17.33
N ASP A 109 -19.69 -4.03 17.95
CA ASP A 109 -20.38 -3.29 19.01
C ASP A 109 -19.51 -3.11 20.26
N LEU A 110 -18.67 -4.09 20.57
CA LEU A 110 -17.71 -4.01 21.68
C LEU A 110 -16.56 -3.02 21.42
N ASP A 111 -16.18 -2.79 20.15
CA ASP A 111 -15.12 -1.84 19.79
C ASP A 111 -15.21 -1.38 18.32
N SER A 112 -16.09 -0.42 18.05
CA SER A 112 -16.44 0.04 16.70
C SER A 112 -15.32 0.78 15.98
N ASP A 113 -14.28 1.19 16.70
CA ASP A 113 -13.09 1.84 16.13
C ASP A 113 -11.98 0.86 15.76
N ASN A 114 -12.22 -0.45 15.88
CA ASN A 114 -11.23 -1.45 15.56
C ASN A 114 -11.33 -1.92 14.11
N SER A 115 -10.44 -1.40 13.27
CA SER A 115 -10.35 -1.75 11.84
C SER A 115 -10.25 -3.25 11.57
N TYR A 116 -9.65 -4.06 12.46
CA TYR A 116 -9.59 -5.51 12.29
C TYR A 116 -10.95 -6.20 12.49
N LEU A 117 -11.79 -5.71 13.40
CA LEU A 117 -13.13 -6.26 13.64
C LEU A 117 -14.05 -5.93 12.46
N LEU A 118 -14.02 -4.69 12.00
CA LEU A 118 -14.75 -4.23 10.81
C LEU A 118 -14.33 -5.00 9.55
N VAL A 119 -13.03 -5.23 9.34
CA VAL A 119 -12.55 -6.09 8.23
C VAL A 119 -13.10 -7.51 8.35
N THR A 120 -13.21 -8.05 9.57
CA THR A 120 -13.79 -9.39 9.76
C THR A 120 -15.28 -9.40 9.41
N ALA A 121 -16.05 -8.40 9.86
CA ALA A 121 -17.46 -8.26 9.50
C ALA A 121 -17.65 -8.17 7.98
N GLY A 122 -16.84 -7.36 7.30
CA GLY A 122 -16.86 -7.29 5.84
C GLY A 122 -16.53 -8.62 5.16
N LYS A 123 -15.60 -9.39 5.73
CA LYS A 123 -15.26 -10.73 5.23
C LYS A 123 -16.39 -11.74 5.36
N VAL A 124 -17.22 -11.66 6.40
CA VAL A 124 -18.40 -12.53 6.52
C VAL A 124 -19.32 -12.33 5.32
N TYR A 125 -19.66 -11.08 5.00
CA TYR A 125 -20.46 -10.75 3.80
C TYR A 125 -19.77 -11.18 2.50
N HIS A 126 -18.46 -10.97 2.38
CA HIS A 126 -17.68 -11.37 1.20
C HIS A 126 -17.70 -12.89 0.95
N GLU A 127 -17.45 -13.69 1.99
CA GLU A 127 -17.46 -15.15 1.86
C GLU A 127 -18.88 -15.68 1.62
N GLU A 128 -19.89 -15.10 2.26
CA GLU A 128 -21.30 -15.41 1.99
C GLU A 128 -21.68 -15.12 0.54
N MET A 129 -21.25 -13.96 0.01
CA MET A 129 -21.45 -13.59 -1.40
C MET A 129 -20.86 -14.65 -2.33
N ILE A 130 -19.61 -15.08 -2.07
CA ILE A 130 -18.95 -16.12 -2.87
C ILE A 130 -19.71 -17.43 -2.79
N LYS A 131 -20.06 -17.91 -1.59
CA LYS A 131 -20.76 -19.19 -1.40
C LYS A 131 -22.16 -19.20 -1.99
N ASN A 132 -22.89 -18.09 -1.88
CA ASN A 132 -24.20 -17.97 -2.50
C ASN A 132 -24.07 -17.99 -4.03
N PHE A 133 -23.11 -17.26 -4.60
CA PHE A 133 -22.88 -17.28 -6.05
C PHE A 133 -22.42 -18.66 -6.57
N GLU A 134 -21.56 -19.37 -5.85
CA GLU A 134 -21.14 -20.75 -6.18
C GLU A 134 -22.33 -21.72 -6.28
N LYS A 135 -23.36 -21.55 -5.43
CA LYS A 135 -24.60 -22.34 -5.49
C LYS A 135 -25.43 -21.98 -6.73
N LEU A 136 -25.45 -20.71 -7.15
CA LEU A 136 -26.16 -20.24 -8.34
C LEU A 136 -25.49 -20.71 -9.63
N ASN A 137 -24.16 -20.75 -9.68
CA ASN A 137 -23.37 -21.13 -10.86
C ASN A 137 -23.55 -22.61 -11.31
N ARG A 138 -24.37 -23.39 -10.59
CA ARG A 138 -24.86 -24.71 -11.02
C ARG A 138 -26.10 -24.62 -11.93
N ARG A 139 -26.55 -23.41 -12.24
CA ARG A 139 -27.75 -23.09 -13.03
C ARG A 139 -27.45 -21.93 -13.99
N ILE A 140 -28.35 -21.67 -14.93
CA ILE A 140 -28.33 -20.42 -15.71
C ILE A 140 -28.57 -19.26 -14.73
N ILE A 141 -27.63 -18.30 -14.69
CA ILE A 141 -27.68 -17.15 -13.78
C ILE A 141 -28.44 -16.02 -14.48
N THR A 142 -29.45 -15.46 -13.81
CA THR A 142 -30.23 -14.30 -14.31
C THR A 142 -29.85 -13.01 -13.57
N LEU A 143 -30.22 -11.86 -14.14
CA LEU A 143 -30.00 -10.55 -13.52
C LEU A 143 -30.65 -10.41 -12.14
N SER A 144 -31.84 -10.99 -11.92
CA SER A 144 -32.52 -10.90 -10.62
C SER A 144 -31.81 -11.71 -9.53
N MET A 145 -31.20 -12.85 -9.91
CA MET A 145 -30.45 -13.70 -9.00
C MET A 145 -29.19 -13.01 -8.44
N LEU A 146 -28.67 -11.99 -9.14
CA LEU A 146 -27.52 -11.20 -8.68
C LEU A 146 -27.86 -10.13 -7.65
N LYS A 147 -29.14 -9.81 -7.38
CA LYS A 147 -29.51 -8.78 -6.38
C LYS A 147 -28.96 -9.09 -4.99
N ASN A 148 -29.06 -10.35 -4.56
CA ASN A 148 -28.48 -10.76 -3.28
C ASN A 148 -26.94 -10.64 -3.29
N THR A 149 -26.29 -11.00 -4.40
CA THR A 149 -24.84 -10.82 -4.57
C THR A 149 -24.44 -9.34 -4.46
N MET A 150 -25.20 -8.43 -5.07
CA MET A 150 -24.99 -6.99 -4.97
C MET A 150 -25.15 -6.48 -3.53
N SER A 151 -26.24 -6.86 -2.86
CA SER A 151 -26.50 -6.48 -1.48
C SER A 151 -25.37 -6.93 -0.54
N LEU A 152 -24.90 -8.18 -0.67
CA LEU A 152 -23.79 -8.70 0.14
C LEU A 152 -22.47 -7.97 -0.17
N ALA A 153 -22.18 -7.68 -1.45
CA ALA A 153 -21.01 -6.91 -1.84
C ALA A 153 -21.05 -5.48 -1.23
N MET A 154 -22.21 -4.82 -1.29
CA MET A 154 -22.41 -3.49 -0.68
C MET A 154 -22.17 -3.51 0.83
N CYS A 155 -22.72 -4.51 1.53
CA CYS A 155 -22.51 -4.67 2.96
C CYS A 155 -21.03 -4.91 3.30
N ALA A 156 -20.33 -5.77 2.55
CA ALA A 156 -18.91 -6.00 2.74
C ALA A 156 -18.08 -4.71 2.56
N VAL A 157 -18.33 -3.99 1.47
CA VAL A 157 -17.67 -2.74 1.11
C VAL A 157 -17.94 -1.62 2.12
N LYS A 158 -19.16 -1.56 2.68
CA LYS A 158 -19.51 -0.62 3.76
C LYS A 158 -18.64 -0.85 4.99
N GLN A 159 -18.47 -2.11 5.41
CA GLN A 159 -17.62 -2.47 6.54
C GLN A 159 -16.14 -2.10 6.29
N TYR A 160 -15.63 -2.32 5.08
CA TYR A 160 -14.26 -1.91 4.74
C TYR A 160 -14.08 -0.40 4.73
N THR A 161 -15.09 0.36 4.28
CA THR A 161 -15.08 1.83 4.34
C THR A 161 -14.97 2.31 5.79
N GLN A 162 -15.79 1.75 6.69
CA GLN A 162 -15.71 2.04 8.12
C GLN A 162 -14.35 1.67 8.72
N ALA A 163 -13.74 0.56 8.27
CA ALA A 163 -12.40 0.17 8.69
C ALA A 163 -11.32 1.16 8.22
N GLN A 164 -11.45 1.72 7.02
CA GLN A 164 -10.57 2.77 6.51
C GLN A 164 -10.74 4.08 7.30
N GLU A 165 -11.96 4.43 7.72
CA GLU A 165 -12.20 5.58 8.60
C GLU A 165 -11.61 5.38 10.01
N ALA A 166 -11.75 4.17 10.58
CA ALA A 166 -11.12 3.79 11.83
C ALA A 166 -9.58 3.92 11.75
N ASN A 167 -8.97 3.54 10.62
CA ASN A 167 -7.56 3.78 10.37
C ASN A 167 -7.20 5.28 10.41
N ARG A 168 -8.03 6.16 9.82
CA ARG A 168 -7.82 7.62 9.85
C ARG A 168 -7.92 8.19 11.27
N ARG A 169 -8.80 7.65 12.12
CA ARG A 169 -8.90 8.04 13.54
C ARG A 169 -7.68 7.65 14.36
N GLY A 170 -6.91 6.64 13.94
CA GLY A 170 -5.59 6.34 14.49
C GLY A 170 -5.59 5.74 15.90
N LYS A 171 -6.72 5.18 16.38
CA LYS A 171 -6.80 4.46 17.68
C LYS A 171 -5.94 3.19 17.69
N TYR A 172 -5.86 2.50 16.56
CA TYR A 172 -5.10 1.27 16.37
C TYR A 172 -4.04 1.42 15.28
N ALA A 173 -3.14 0.44 15.20
CA ALA A 173 -2.18 0.35 14.11
C ALA A 173 -2.90 0.29 12.75
N LEU A 174 -2.27 0.90 11.73
CA LEU A 174 -2.81 0.95 10.38
C LEU A 174 -3.03 -0.48 9.83
N ASN A 175 -4.28 -0.80 9.53
CA ASN A 175 -4.66 -2.09 8.95
C ASN A 175 -4.82 -1.96 7.44
N LEU A 176 -3.77 -2.26 6.67
CA LEU A 176 -3.78 -2.20 5.20
C LEU A 176 -4.75 -3.19 4.55
N HIS A 177 -5.16 -4.24 5.26
CA HIS A 177 -6.08 -5.23 4.70
C HIS A 177 -7.47 -4.65 4.39
N CYS A 178 -7.91 -3.58 5.07
CA CYS A 178 -9.22 -3.00 4.73
C CYS A 178 -9.28 -2.49 3.28
N TYR A 179 -8.21 -1.89 2.76
CA TYR A 179 -8.13 -1.45 1.37
C TYR A 179 -8.01 -2.65 0.40
N LEU A 180 -7.18 -3.65 0.74
CA LEU A 180 -7.01 -4.83 -0.12
C LEU A 180 -8.30 -5.64 -0.23
N GLU A 181 -9.04 -5.82 0.87
CA GLU A 181 -10.30 -6.57 0.86
C GLU A 181 -11.43 -5.81 0.16
N ASP A 182 -11.40 -4.46 0.17
CA ASP A 182 -12.29 -3.62 -0.64
C ASP A 182 -12.08 -3.90 -2.14
N ILE A 183 -10.82 -3.79 -2.59
CA ILE A 183 -10.41 -4.10 -3.98
C ILE A 183 -10.82 -5.52 -4.38
N LYS A 184 -10.51 -6.50 -3.53
CA LYS A 184 -10.83 -7.92 -3.76
C LYS A 184 -12.32 -8.15 -3.93
N THR A 185 -13.13 -7.53 -3.07
CA THR A 185 -14.59 -7.70 -3.09
C THR A 185 -15.19 -7.11 -4.35
N CYS A 186 -14.80 -5.89 -4.69
CA CYS A 186 -15.26 -5.25 -5.91
C CYS A 186 -14.87 -6.05 -7.16
N PHE A 187 -13.61 -6.45 -7.33
CA PHE A 187 -13.22 -7.25 -8.49
C PHE A 187 -13.89 -8.63 -8.51
N LYS A 188 -14.09 -9.27 -7.35
CA LYS A 188 -14.81 -10.54 -7.30
C LYS A 188 -16.25 -10.38 -7.75
N PHE A 189 -16.92 -9.31 -7.32
CA PHE A 189 -18.27 -8.95 -7.76
C PHE A 189 -18.33 -8.65 -9.26
N LEU A 190 -17.42 -7.83 -9.80
CA LEU A 190 -17.37 -7.53 -11.24
C LEU A 190 -17.13 -8.79 -12.08
N ASN A 191 -16.30 -9.72 -11.59
CA ASN A 191 -16.12 -11.02 -12.23
C ASN A 191 -17.40 -11.87 -12.23
N MET A 192 -18.28 -11.73 -11.23
CA MET A 192 -19.59 -12.39 -11.20
C MET A 192 -20.55 -11.75 -12.21
N MET A 193 -20.53 -10.42 -12.36
CA MET A 193 -21.32 -9.72 -13.38
C MET A 193 -20.98 -10.20 -14.79
N ASN A 194 -19.68 -10.39 -15.09
CA ASN A 194 -19.19 -10.93 -16.37
C ASN A 194 -19.67 -12.37 -16.70
N LYS A 195 -20.42 -13.04 -15.81
CA LYS A 195 -20.99 -14.37 -16.06
C LYS A 195 -22.46 -14.34 -16.47
N VAL A 196 -23.09 -13.17 -16.53
CA VAL A 196 -24.52 -13.01 -16.76
C VAL A 196 -24.75 -12.12 -17.97
N ASP A 197 -25.77 -12.43 -18.77
CA ASP A 197 -26.18 -11.57 -19.89
C ASP A 197 -26.74 -10.24 -19.35
N PRO A 198 -26.45 -9.10 -19.98
CA PRO A 198 -25.77 -8.95 -21.28
C PRO A 198 -24.23 -8.87 -21.21
N PHE A 199 -23.63 -9.00 -20.02
CA PHE A 199 -22.18 -8.77 -19.82
C PHE A 199 -21.28 -9.97 -20.14
N LYS A 200 -21.85 -11.08 -20.59
CA LYS A 200 -21.12 -12.30 -20.89
C LYS A 200 -20.40 -12.20 -22.23
N GLY A 201 -19.19 -12.75 -22.30
CA GLY A 201 -18.38 -12.78 -23.54
C GLY A 201 -17.65 -11.47 -23.82
N SER A 202 -16.93 -11.39 -24.95
CA SER A 202 -16.11 -10.22 -25.29
C SER A 202 -16.93 -8.95 -25.52
N ILE A 203 -18.07 -9.07 -26.22
CA ILE A 203 -19.00 -7.96 -26.47
C ILE A 203 -19.62 -7.50 -25.15
N GLY A 204 -20.11 -8.44 -24.33
CA GLY A 204 -20.67 -8.13 -23.02
C GLY A 204 -19.67 -7.51 -22.06
N GLN A 205 -18.41 -7.92 -22.12
CA GLN A 205 -17.34 -7.30 -21.34
C GLN A 205 -17.14 -5.83 -21.73
N ALA A 206 -17.13 -5.49 -23.02
CA ALA A 206 -17.06 -4.09 -23.48
C ALA A 206 -18.28 -3.29 -23.02
N MET A 207 -19.47 -3.89 -23.02
CA MET A 207 -20.67 -3.27 -22.46
C MET A 207 -20.54 -3.02 -20.95
N LEU A 208 -20.00 -3.98 -20.18
CA LEU A 208 -19.76 -3.79 -18.74
C LEU A 208 -18.76 -2.66 -18.49
N GLN A 209 -17.66 -2.61 -19.25
CA GLN A 209 -16.69 -1.54 -19.12
C GLN A 209 -17.31 -0.17 -19.37
N ARG A 210 -18.08 -0.03 -20.47
CA ARG A 210 -18.81 1.21 -20.74
C ARG A 210 -19.75 1.55 -19.59
N TYR A 211 -20.48 0.56 -19.07
CA TYR A 211 -21.36 0.75 -17.92
C TYR A 211 -20.60 1.17 -16.65
N LEU A 212 -19.33 0.82 -16.48
CA LEU A 212 -18.53 1.24 -15.31
C LEU A 212 -17.86 2.61 -15.47
N VAL A 213 -17.54 3.03 -16.69
CA VAL A 213 -16.70 4.20 -16.96
C VAL A 213 -17.49 5.42 -17.46
N ASP A 214 -18.50 5.21 -18.31
CA ASP A 214 -19.34 6.29 -18.85
C ASP A 214 -20.42 6.65 -17.83
N PRO A 215 -20.46 7.85 -17.22
CA PRO A 215 -21.42 8.18 -16.17
C PRO A 215 -22.89 8.05 -16.59
N ASP A 216 -23.19 8.31 -17.86
CA ASP A 216 -24.57 8.46 -18.37
C ASP A 216 -25.11 7.17 -18.99
N PHE A 217 -24.24 6.23 -19.36
CA PHE A 217 -24.64 4.99 -20.00
C PHE A 217 -25.15 3.94 -18.99
N ILE A 218 -26.39 3.46 -19.16
CA ILE A 218 -26.94 2.30 -18.45
C ILE A 218 -27.49 1.33 -19.51
N PRO A 219 -27.11 0.04 -19.51
CA PRO A 219 -27.69 -0.92 -20.44
C PRO A 219 -29.19 -1.13 -20.20
N ASP A 220 -29.96 -1.18 -21.28
CA ASP A 220 -31.42 -1.30 -21.24
C ASP A 220 -31.88 -2.54 -20.44
N GLU A 221 -31.15 -3.65 -20.55
CA GLU A 221 -31.48 -4.92 -19.89
C GLU A 221 -31.42 -4.83 -18.37
N VAL A 222 -30.61 -3.91 -17.82
CA VAL A 222 -30.40 -3.76 -16.38
C VAL A 222 -31.10 -2.54 -15.78
N GLN A 223 -31.62 -1.63 -16.61
CA GLN A 223 -32.14 -0.33 -16.21
C GLN A 223 -33.24 -0.43 -15.13
N GLU A 224 -34.23 -1.30 -15.30
CA GLU A 224 -35.28 -1.49 -14.30
C GLU A 224 -34.91 -2.54 -13.25
N VAL A 225 -34.26 -3.64 -13.66
CA VAL A 225 -33.96 -4.76 -12.75
C VAL A 225 -33.00 -4.32 -11.64
N TRP A 226 -32.04 -3.43 -11.95
CA TRP A 226 -31.00 -2.96 -11.03
C TRP A 226 -31.09 -1.47 -10.70
N LYS A 227 -32.27 -0.87 -10.85
CA LYS A 227 -32.53 0.56 -10.64
C LYS A 227 -31.91 1.13 -9.35
N GLU A 228 -32.00 0.38 -8.26
CA GLU A 228 -31.48 0.78 -6.93
C GLU A 228 -29.95 0.62 -6.78
N TYR A 229 -29.28 -0.08 -7.68
CA TYR A 229 -27.85 -0.41 -7.61
C TYR A 229 -26.97 0.41 -8.55
N HIS A 230 -27.54 1.13 -9.54
CA HIS A 230 -26.75 1.86 -10.54
C HIS A 230 -25.72 2.82 -9.91
N ILE A 231 -26.14 3.63 -8.94
CA ILE A 231 -25.26 4.57 -8.23
C ILE A 231 -24.08 3.83 -7.59
N TRP A 232 -24.34 2.72 -6.91
CA TRP A 232 -23.29 1.95 -6.27
C TRP A 232 -22.34 1.31 -7.30
N ILE A 233 -22.86 0.73 -8.38
CA ILE A 233 -22.05 0.12 -9.44
C ILE A 233 -21.13 1.16 -10.09
N LYS A 234 -21.66 2.35 -10.40
CA LYS A 234 -20.88 3.48 -10.94
C LYS A 234 -19.80 3.96 -9.97
N SER A 235 -20.03 3.85 -8.66
CA SER A 235 -19.04 4.24 -7.65
C SER A 235 -17.85 3.27 -7.52
N ILE A 236 -17.95 2.05 -8.07
CA ILE A 236 -16.95 0.99 -7.87
C ILE A 236 -15.57 1.42 -8.36
N LYS A 237 -15.48 2.05 -9.54
CA LYS A 237 -14.20 2.49 -10.11
C LYS A 237 -13.49 3.44 -9.15
N GLY A 238 -14.13 4.56 -8.78
CA GLY A 238 -13.52 5.57 -7.90
C GLY A 238 -13.12 5.01 -6.53
N ARG A 239 -13.89 4.05 -6.01
CA ARG A 239 -13.55 3.34 -4.77
C ARG A 239 -12.28 2.49 -4.90
N ILE A 240 -12.18 1.71 -5.97
CA ILE A 240 -10.98 0.91 -6.25
C ILE A 240 -9.78 1.85 -6.45
N ASP A 241 -9.95 2.94 -7.19
CA ASP A 241 -8.90 3.94 -7.44
C ASP A 241 -8.32 4.48 -6.13
N VAL A 242 -9.19 4.94 -5.21
CA VAL A 242 -8.78 5.44 -3.88
C VAL A 242 -8.04 4.37 -3.07
N SER A 243 -8.49 3.12 -3.11
CA SER A 243 -7.86 2.03 -2.35
C SER A 243 -6.51 1.62 -2.94
N ILE A 244 -6.40 1.57 -4.27
CA ILE A 244 -5.13 1.28 -4.95
C ILE A 244 -4.15 2.43 -4.69
N ASP A 245 -4.56 3.68 -4.90
CA ASP A 245 -3.71 4.85 -4.65
C ASP A 245 -3.15 4.87 -3.24
N PHE A 246 -3.98 4.62 -2.23
CA PHE A 246 -3.53 4.56 -0.83
C PHE A 246 -2.47 3.48 -0.62
N LEU A 247 -2.72 2.26 -1.11
CA LEU A 247 -1.79 1.13 -0.96
C LEU A 247 -0.49 1.36 -1.73
N GLU A 248 -0.54 1.87 -2.96
CA GLU A 248 0.66 2.18 -3.74
C GLU A 248 1.53 3.21 -3.04
N LYS A 249 0.91 4.29 -2.54
CA LYS A 249 1.60 5.35 -1.81
C LYS A 249 2.25 4.81 -0.55
N ASP A 250 1.52 4.07 0.30
CA ASP A 250 2.11 3.48 1.50
C ASP A 250 3.31 2.56 1.18
N LEU A 251 3.16 1.71 0.16
CA LEU A 251 4.20 0.77 -0.25
C LEU A 251 5.41 1.44 -0.93
N THR A 252 5.22 2.61 -1.53
CA THR A 252 6.25 3.37 -2.26
C THR A 252 6.98 4.36 -1.35
N TYR A 253 6.26 4.98 -0.41
CA TYR A 253 6.79 6.04 0.43
C TYR A 253 7.57 5.52 1.63
N ASN A 254 7.27 4.30 2.09
CA ASN A 254 7.82 3.75 3.31
C ASN A 254 8.83 2.63 3.04
N LYS A 255 9.95 2.63 3.76
CA LYS A 255 10.97 1.58 3.73
C LYS A 255 10.35 0.24 4.09
N GLN A 256 10.69 -0.76 3.29
CA GLN A 256 10.31 -2.14 3.56
C GLN A 256 11.14 -2.69 4.74
N ARG A 257 10.50 -3.38 5.69
CA ARG A 257 11.21 -4.06 6.78
C ARG A 257 11.71 -5.43 6.29
N THR A 258 12.75 -5.94 6.94
CA THR A 258 13.35 -7.27 6.67
C THR A 258 12.39 -8.40 6.96
N ARG A 259 12.38 -9.43 6.10
CA ARG A 259 11.76 -10.75 6.34
C ARG A 259 10.28 -10.68 6.76
N ASP A 260 9.55 -9.69 6.28
CA ASP A 260 8.10 -9.67 6.42
C ASP A 260 7.50 -10.46 5.25
N LEU A 261 7.55 -11.80 5.37
CA LEU A 261 6.91 -12.71 4.40
C LEU A 261 5.42 -12.37 4.23
N GLY A 262 4.78 -11.83 5.27
CA GLY A 262 3.42 -11.32 5.21
C GLY A 262 3.27 -10.13 4.27
N LEU A 263 4.19 -9.15 4.33
CA LEU A 263 4.21 -8.00 3.43
C LEU A 263 4.55 -8.40 1.98
N GLU A 264 5.43 -9.37 1.77
CA GLU A 264 5.72 -9.89 0.42
C GLU A 264 4.51 -10.57 -0.20
N TRP A 265 3.84 -11.44 0.57
CA TRP A 265 2.57 -12.04 0.15
C TRP A 265 1.51 -10.97 -0.12
N PHE A 266 1.35 -10.01 0.78
CA PHE A 266 0.40 -8.90 0.64
C PHE A 266 0.63 -8.13 -0.66
N LYS A 267 1.89 -7.75 -0.95
CA LYS A 267 2.26 -7.08 -2.19
C LYS A 267 1.91 -7.92 -3.39
N LYS A 268 2.35 -9.19 -3.41
CA LYS A 268 2.06 -10.10 -4.52
C LYS A 268 0.56 -10.15 -4.80
N THR A 269 -0.27 -10.32 -3.77
CA THR A 269 -1.74 -10.34 -3.90
C THR A 269 -2.28 -8.99 -4.37
N PHE A 270 -1.83 -7.88 -3.79
CA PHE A 270 -2.24 -6.53 -4.21
C PHE A 270 -1.96 -6.28 -5.69
N TYR A 271 -0.73 -6.49 -6.14
CA TYR A 271 -0.33 -6.29 -7.53
C TYR A 271 -1.00 -7.26 -8.50
N GLN A 272 -1.38 -8.48 -8.07
CA GLN A 272 -2.23 -9.37 -8.86
C GLN A 272 -3.59 -8.73 -9.17
N HIS A 273 -4.19 -8.03 -8.20
CA HIS A 273 -5.46 -7.32 -8.43
C HIS A 273 -5.28 -6.07 -9.27
N VAL A 274 -4.19 -5.31 -9.09
CA VAL A 274 -3.90 -4.14 -9.95
C VAL A 274 -3.81 -4.55 -11.43
N ARG A 275 -3.19 -5.70 -11.74
CA ARG A 275 -3.11 -6.20 -13.13
C ARG A 275 -4.47 -6.56 -13.75
N ILE A 276 -5.48 -6.83 -12.92
CA ILE A 276 -6.85 -7.11 -13.38
C ILE A 276 -7.61 -5.81 -13.67
N TYR A 277 -7.14 -4.67 -13.16
CA TYR A 277 -7.81 -3.37 -13.31
C TYR A 277 -8.18 -3.03 -14.77
N PRO A 278 -7.27 -3.15 -15.77
CA PRO A 278 -7.60 -2.80 -17.15
C PRO A 278 -8.69 -3.69 -17.77
N GLN A 279 -8.94 -4.89 -17.21
CA GLN A 279 -10.02 -5.77 -17.65
C GLN A 279 -11.40 -5.13 -17.47
N PHE A 280 -11.57 -4.21 -16.51
CA PHE A 280 -12.85 -3.60 -16.16
C PHE A 280 -12.90 -2.09 -16.41
N PHE A 281 -11.76 -1.41 -16.36
CA PHE A 281 -11.70 0.04 -16.43
C PHE A 281 -10.68 0.55 -17.45
N GLY A 282 -10.00 -0.34 -18.17
CA GLY A 282 -9.11 0.02 -19.27
C GLY A 282 -9.88 0.16 -20.58
N MET A 283 -9.15 0.36 -21.67
CA MET A 283 -9.70 0.38 -23.02
C MET A 283 -9.77 -1.02 -23.65
N LEU A 284 -10.95 -1.46 -24.09
CA LEU A 284 -11.11 -2.53 -25.11
C LEU A 284 -11.28 -1.93 -26.51
N GLU A 285 -10.92 -2.71 -27.54
CA GLU A 285 -10.99 -2.33 -28.96
C GLU A 285 -12.36 -1.77 -29.39
N ASN A 286 -13.45 -2.19 -28.74
CA ASN A 286 -14.83 -1.83 -29.08
C ASN A 286 -15.47 -0.84 -28.08
N THR A 287 -14.68 -0.19 -27.22
CA THR A 287 -15.23 0.73 -26.20
C THR A 287 -15.51 2.10 -26.82
N VAL A 288 -16.77 2.54 -26.77
CA VAL A 288 -17.14 3.91 -27.17
C VAL A 288 -16.81 4.86 -26.02
N ILE A 289 -15.82 5.72 -26.20
CA ILE A 289 -15.42 6.76 -25.23
C ILE A 289 -15.64 8.13 -25.86
N ALA A 290 -16.20 9.06 -25.09
CA ALA A 290 -16.66 10.36 -25.59
C ALA A 290 -15.52 11.30 -26.06
N SER A 291 -14.30 11.19 -25.50
CA SER A 291 -13.17 12.05 -25.87
C SER A 291 -11.91 11.28 -26.27
N GLU A 292 -11.22 11.79 -27.29
CA GLU A 292 -9.94 11.24 -27.77
C GLU A 292 -8.86 11.27 -26.69
N GLU A 293 -8.82 12.33 -25.87
CA GLU A 293 -7.85 12.48 -24.79
C GLU A 293 -8.08 11.45 -23.68
N GLU A 294 -9.33 11.22 -23.28
CA GLU A 294 -9.65 10.20 -22.27
C GLU A 294 -9.30 8.81 -22.78
N ARG A 295 -9.55 8.56 -24.08
CA ARG A 295 -9.09 7.33 -24.73
C ARG A 295 -7.55 7.18 -24.64
N LYS A 296 -6.78 8.25 -24.88
CA LYS A 296 -5.31 8.19 -24.74
C LYS A 296 -4.88 7.86 -23.30
N ARG A 297 -5.54 8.44 -22.28
CA ARG A 297 -5.28 8.17 -20.85
C ARG A 297 -5.60 6.72 -20.47
N LEU A 298 -6.75 6.21 -20.89
CA LEU A 298 -7.14 4.82 -20.63
C LEU A 298 -6.21 3.82 -21.33
N LEU A 299 -5.81 4.10 -22.57
CA LEU A 299 -4.83 3.29 -23.28
C LEU A 299 -3.46 3.31 -22.57
N ALA A 300 -3.06 4.47 -22.04
CA ALA A 300 -1.83 4.61 -21.27
C ALA A 300 -1.85 3.76 -19.99
N CYS A 301 -2.95 3.77 -19.24
CA CYS A 301 -3.15 2.90 -18.08
C CYS A 301 -3.12 1.41 -18.47
N THR A 302 -3.79 1.03 -19.56
CA THR A 302 -3.79 -0.36 -20.07
C THR A 302 -2.38 -0.83 -20.41
N LEU A 303 -1.57 -0.01 -21.10
CA LEU A 303 -0.20 -0.35 -21.52
C LEU A 303 0.74 -0.60 -20.33
N LEU A 304 0.49 0.05 -19.19
CA LEU A 304 1.24 -0.14 -17.94
C LEU A 304 0.58 -1.14 -16.97
N GLU A 305 -0.51 -1.80 -17.37
CA GLU A 305 -1.29 -2.71 -16.54
C GLU A 305 -1.67 -2.14 -15.16
N GLY A 306 -2.12 -0.88 -15.15
CA GLY A 306 -2.44 -0.15 -13.92
C GLY A 306 -3.70 0.68 -14.03
N HIS A 307 -4.08 1.30 -12.91
CA HIS A 307 -5.16 2.30 -12.84
C HIS A 307 -4.68 3.71 -13.13
N ASN A 308 -3.36 3.94 -13.06
CA ASN A 308 -2.74 5.26 -13.20
C ASN A 308 -1.39 5.16 -13.92
N VAL A 309 -0.88 6.29 -14.40
CA VAL A 309 0.47 6.47 -14.94
C VAL A 309 1.22 7.36 -13.97
N ASN A 310 1.74 6.77 -12.89
CA ASN A 310 2.42 7.49 -11.82
C ASN A 310 3.82 6.95 -11.57
N PHE A 311 4.52 7.53 -10.58
CA PHE A 311 5.87 7.12 -10.19
C PHE A 311 5.94 5.62 -9.84
N SER A 312 5.02 5.13 -9.00
CA SER A 312 5.00 3.74 -8.56
C SER A 312 4.83 2.78 -9.74
N ARG A 313 3.92 3.08 -10.66
CA ARG A 313 3.62 2.25 -11.84
C ARG A 313 4.75 2.25 -12.85
N ALA A 314 5.31 3.41 -13.18
CA ALA A 314 6.40 3.50 -14.15
C ALA A 314 7.59 2.63 -13.71
N PHE A 315 7.98 2.70 -12.42
CA PHE A 315 9.12 1.94 -11.90
C PHE A 315 8.80 0.48 -11.57
N ASP A 316 7.57 0.12 -11.19
CA ASP A 316 7.19 -1.29 -11.05
C ASP A 316 7.13 -1.98 -12.42
N PHE A 317 6.65 -1.30 -13.46
CA PHE A 317 6.58 -1.85 -14.81
C PHE A 317 7.97 -2.14 -15.39
N LEU A 318 9.00 -1.36 -15.04
CA LEU A 318 10.39 -1.65 -15.42
C LEU A 318 10.86 -3.06 -15.01
N ARG A 319 10.30 -3.62 -13.93
CA ARG A 319 10.65 -4.96 -13.46
C ARG A 319 10.22 -6.08 -14.42
N LYS A 320 9.35 -5.79 -15.39
CA LYS A 320 8.90 -6.77 -16.40
C LYS A 320 9.90 -6.99 -17.54
N GLY A 321 11.02 -6.27 -17.56
CA GLY A 321 12.11 -6.53 -18.51
C GLY A 321 11.78 -6.09 -19.94
N ARG A 322 11.97 -7.00 -20.92
CA ARG A 322 12.13 -6.68 -22.35
C ARG A 322 10.98 -5.87 -23.00
N ASN A 323 9.76 -5.94 -22.48
CA ASN A 323 8.61 -5.18 -23.01
C ASN A 323 8.38 -3.82 -22.31
N ALA A 324 9.19 -3.47 -21.30
CA ALA A 324 8.98 -2.25 -20.52
C ALA A 324 9.27 -0.99 -21.32
N VAL A 325 10.39 -0.95 -22.05
CA VAL A 325 10.82 0.26 -22.78
C VAL A 325 9.84 0.64 -23.89
N PRO A 326 9.44 -0.26 -24.82
CA PRO A 326 8.52 0.11 -25.89
C PRO A 326 7.16 0.59 -25.39
N ASN A 327 6.65 0.00 -24.31
CA ASN A 327 5.38 0.44 -23.71
C ASN A 327 5.54 1.81 -23.04
N LEU A 328 6.61 2.06 -22.31
CA LEU A 328 6.88 3.37 -21.71
C LEU A 328 7.04 4.47 -22.78
N GLU A 329 7.72 4.18 -23.89
CA GLU A 329 7.82 5.10 -25.04
C GLU A 329 6.45 5.37 -25.68
N ARG A 330 5.64 4.32 -25.89
CA ARG A 330 4.29 4.48 -26.42
C ARG A 330 3.39 5.31 -25.49
N VAL A 331 3.49 5.09 -24.18
CA VAL A 331 2.73 5.89 -23.20
C VAL A 331 3.19 7.34 -23.21
N MET A 332 4.50 7.59 -23.28
CA MET A 332 5.07 8.94 -23.43
C MET A 332 4.47 9.66 -24.66
N GLU A 333 4.37 8.98 -25.81
CA GLU A 333 3.77 9.53 -27.01
C GLU A 333 2.28 9.86 -26.84
N LEU A 334 1.51 8.95 -26.25
CA LEU A 334 0.09 9.15 -25.97
C LEU A 334 -0.14 10.40 -25.11
N LEU A 335 0.57 10.53 -23.99
CA LEU A 335 0.41 11.65 -23.07
C LEU A 335 0.93 12.97 -23.65
N ARG A 336 2.00 12.94 -24.46
CA ARG A 336 2.49 14.15 -25.15
C ARG A 336 1.49 14.66 -26.17
N GLY A 337 0.79 13.75 -26.85
CA GLY A 337 -0.24 14.05 -27.84
C GLY A 337 -1.58 14.54 -27.27
N ILE A 338 -1.70 14.71 -25.95
CA ILE A 338 -2.85 15.36 -25.31
C ILE A 338 -2.64 16.88 -25.33
N THR A 339 -3.65 17.63 -25.78
CA THR A 339 -3.57 19.09 -25.89
C THR A 339 -3.70 19.76 -24.54
N GLU A 340 -4.78 19.47 -23.82
CA GLU A 340 -5.06 20.04 -22.50
C GLU A 340 -4.61 19.06 -21.41
N LYS A 341 -3.37 19.25 -20.95
CA LYS A 341 -2.75 18.37 -19.95
C LYS A 341 -3.29 18.69 -18.56
N ASN A 342 -3.81 17.66 -17.89
CA ASN A 342 -4.19 17.74 -16.48
C ASN A 342 -3.06 17.17 -15.59
N ALA A 343 -3.32 17.08 -14.28
CA ALA A 343 -2.34 16.57 -13.33
C ALA A 343 -1.91 15.12 -13.60
N PHE A 344 -2.84 14.25 -14.02
CA PHE A 344 -2.55 12.86 -14.39
C PHE A 344 -1.53 12.81 -15.53
N ASP A 345 -1.75 13.62 -16.58
CA ASP A 345 -0.88 13.63 -17.76
C ASP A 345 0.53 14.09 -17.37
N LEU A 346 0.64 15.16 -16.57
CA LEU A 346 1.93 15.72 -16.15
C LEU A 346 2.68 14.78 -15.20
N GLU A 347 2.00 14.17 -14.23
CA GLU A 347 2.62 13.18 -13.33
C GLU A 347 3.16 11.99 -14.12
N GLY A 348 2.40 11.50 -15.09
CA GLY A 348 2.82 10.42 -15.97
C GLY A 348 4.01 10.79 -16.85
N LEU A 349 4.00 11.98 -17.45
CA LEU A 349 5.11 12.49 -18.25
C LEU A 349 6.41 12.61 -17.43
N VAL A 350 6.34 13.16 -16.21
CA VAL A 350 7.53 13.26 -15.33
C VAL A 350 8.01 11.87 -14.92
N SER A 351 7.10 11.00 -14.49
CA SER A 351 7.41 9.65 -14.00
C SER A 351 8.02 8.75 -15.08
N ILE A 352 7.45 8.76 -16.29
CA ILE A 352 7.97 7.98 -17.42
C ILE A 352 9.29 8.54 -17.90
N SER A 353 9.48 9.87 -17.92
CA SER A 353 10.76 10.47 -18.29
C SER A 353 11.89 9.98 -17.37
N LEU A 354 11.63 9.91 -16.06
CA LEU A 354 12.58 9.37 -15.09
C LEU A 354 12.81 7.86 -15.26
N ALA A 355 11.74 7.09 -15.50
CA ALA A 355 11.84 5.65 -15.72
C ALA A 355 12.62 5.30 -17.00
N LEU A 356 12.31 5.96 -18.12
CA LEU A 356 13.05 5.80 -19.39
C LEU A 356 14.51 6.23 -19.22
N SER A 357 14.78 7.37 -18.58
CA SER A 357 16.15 7.82 -18.31
C SER A 357 16.95 6.84 -17.43
N THR A 358 16.27 5.99 -16.66
CA THR A 358 16.90 4.98 -15.82
C THR A 358 17.28 3.72 -16.60
N VAL A 359 16.47 3.31 -17.58
CA VAL A 359 16.61 2.02 -18.30
C VAL A 359 17.20 2.15 -19.70
N ASP A 360 16.91 3.24 -20.41
CA ASP A 360 17.45 3.57 -21.74
C ASP A 360 17.81 5.06 -21.82
N PRO A 361 18.96 5.46 -21.25
CA PRO A 361 19.38 6.86 -21.20
C PRO A 361 19.56 7.53 -22.57
N HIS A 362 19.61 6.75 -23.67
CA HIS A 362 19.85 7.21 -25.02
C HIS A 362 18.58 7.25 -25.88
N SER A 363 17.42 6.88 -25.34
CA SER A 363 16.16 6.96 -26.06
C SER A 363 15.89 8.40 -26.52
N LYS A 364 15.67 8.55 -27.83
CA LYS A 364 15.30 9.83 -28.46
C LYS A 364 13.90 10.31 -28.05
N LYS A 365 13.12 9.46 -27.37
CA LYS A 365 11.78 9.78 -26.87
C LYS A 365 11.81 10.49 -25.52
N ILE A 366 12.95 10.46 -24.81
CA ILE A 366 13.14 11.16 -23.54
C ILE A 366 13.13 12.68 -23.78
N PRO A 367 12.22 13.43 -23.12
CA PRO A 367 12.19 14.90 -23.20
C PRO A 367 13.43 15.54 -22.57
N SER A 368 13.71 16.79 -22.92
CA SER A 368 14.81 17.53 -22.29
C SER A 368 14.55 17.71 -20.79
N PHE A 369 15.62 17.80 -20.00
CA PHE A 369 15.51 18.05 -18.56
C PHE A 369 14.67 19.29 -18.25
N LYS A 370 14.87 20.38 -19.01
CA LYS A 370 14.10 21.62 -18.89
C LYS A 370 12.59 21.38 -19.09
N GLN A 371 12.20 20.61 -20.11
CA GLN A 371 10.80 20.32 -20.38
C GLN A 371 10.16 19.51 -19.24
N VAL A 372 10.86 18.50 -18.70
CA VAL A 372 10.37 17.69 -17.58
C VAL A 372 10.25 18.52 -16.31
N TYR A 373 11.21 19.42 -16.06
CA TYR A 373 11.14 20.38 -14.97
C TYR A 373 9.92 21.31 -15.08
N GLU A 374 9.65 21.87 -16.25
CA GLU A 374 8.47 22.73 -16.49
C GLU A 374 7.15 21.99 -16.23
N TRP A 375 7.04 20.73 -16.67
CA TRP A 375 5.88 19.89 -16.34
C TRP A 375 5.74 19.66 -14.84
N CYS A 376 6.85 19.45 -14.15
CA CYS A 376 6.86 19.27 -12.70
C CYS A 376 6.43 20.54 -11.94
N VAL A 377 6.84 21.73 -12.41
CA VAL A 377 6.40 23.01 -11.84
C VAL A 377 4.89 23.19 -12.03
N LEU A 378 4.37 22.92 -13.22
CA LEU A 378 2.93 22.99 -13.49
C LEU A 378 2.16 21.96 -12.63
N LEU A 379 2.68 20.75 -12.50
CA LEU A 379 2.11 19.70 -11.66
C LEU A 379 2.05 20.14 -10.18
N ALA A 380 3.07 20.81 -9.66
CA ALA A 380 3.07 21.32 -8.29
C ALA A 380 2.03 22.42 -8.05
N THR A 381 1.65 23.16 -9.10
CA THR A 381 0.54 24.13 -9.07
C THR A 381 -0.82 23.43 -9.08
N LEU A 382 -0.99 22.36 -9.87
CA LEU A 382 -2.23 21.60 -9.93
C LEU A 382 -2.46 20.70 -8.70
N LEU A 383 -1.39 20.16 -8.12
CA LEU A 383 -1.42 19.24 -6.97
C LEU A 383 -0.52 19.73 -5.82
N PRO A 384 -0.82 20.88 -5.20
CA PRO A 384 0.04 21.47 -4.17
C PRO A 384 0.10 20.64 -2.87
N PHE A 385 -0.86 19.73 -2.65
CA PHE A 385 -0.96 18.86 -1.48
C PHE A 385 -0.48 17.41 -1.74
N SER A 386 0.02 17.12 -2.94
CA SER A 386 0.62 15.81 -3.25
C SER A 386 2.12 15.80 -2.93
N LEU A 387 2.66 14.63 -2.60
CA LEU A 387 4.08 14.47 -2.25
C LEU A 387 4.98 14.49 -3.48
N GLU A 388 4.55 13.84 -4.56
CA GLU A 388 5.30 13.62 -5.80
C GLU A 388 5.85 14.91 -6.42
N PRO A 389 5.06 15.99 -6.61
CA PRO A 389 5.55 17.20 -7.26
C PRO A 389 6.65 17.86 -6.43
N HIS A 390 6.47 17.92 -5.11
CA HIS A 390 7.47 18.49 -4.19
C HIS A 390 8.71 17.61 -4.05
N PHE A 391 8.54 16.29 -4.12
CA PHE A 391 9.64 15.32 -4.18
C PHE A 391 10.50 15.55 -5.43
N PHE A 392 9.86 15.60 -6.60
CA PHE A 392 10.54 15.85 -7.88
C PHE A 392 11.18 17.24 -7.93
N LEU A 393 10.52 18.30 -7.47
CA LEU A 393 11.11 19.65 -7.44
C LEU A 393 12.31 19.73 -6.51
N THR A 394 12.22 19.13 -5.31
CA THR A 394 13.36 19.05 -4.38
C THR A 394 14.55 18.32 -5.01
N MET A 395 14.28 17.30 -5.84
CA MET A 395 15.29 16.58 -6.58
C MET A 395 15.87 17.43 -7.73
N PHE A 396 15.02 17.93 -8.64
CA PHE A 396 15.39 18.67 -9.84
C PHE A 396 16.11 19.98 -9.58
N LEU A 397 15.77 20.67 -8.49
CA LEU A 397 16.41 21.92 -8.07
C LEU A 397 17.68 21.70 -7.24
N TRP A 398 18.13 20.46 -7.04
CA TRP A 398 19.36 20.21 -6.28
C TRP A 398 20.56 20.91 -6.93
N PRO A 399 21.29 21.79 -6.22
CA PRO A 399 22.36 22.59 -6.81
C PRO A 399 23.46 21.74 -7.44
N ARG A 400 23.72 21.98 -8.74
CA ARG A 400 24.78 21.34 -9.52
C ARG A 400 25.15 22.20 -10.72
N GLU A 401 26.36 22.04 -11.23
CA GLU A 401 26.88 22.84 -12.35
C GLU A 401 26.13 22.58 -13.67
N ASP A 402 25.61 21.36 -13.86
CA ASP A 402 25.01 20.86 -15.09
C ASP A 402 23.47 20.89 -15.10
N ILE A 403 22.87 21.71 -14.23
CA ILE A 403 21.42 21.73 -14.01
C ILE A 403 20.66 22.25 -15.24
N GLY A 404 21.28 23.13 -16.06
CA GLY A 404 20.68 23.66 -17.30
C GLY A 404 19.41 24.52 -17.09
N ILE A 405 19.06 24.80 -15.83
CA ILE A 405 17.96 25.68 -15.38
C ILE A 405 18.54 26.62 -14.30
N GLY A 406 17.93 27.78 -14.06
CA GLY A 406 18.37 28.64 -12.94
C GLY A 406 18.10 27.96 -11.60
N PHE A 407 19.09 27.90 -10.70
CA PHE A 407 18.80 27.47 -9.33
C PHE A 407 17.89 28.51 -8.68
N ASP A 408 16.68 28.09 -8.27
CA ASP A 408 15.72 28.90 -7.52
C ASP A 408 15.75 28.46 -6.04
N PRO A 409 16.46 29.19 -5.15
CA PRO A 409 16.55 28.84 -3.75
C PRO A 409 15.19 28.90 -3.03
N GLY A 410 14.29 29.79 -3.48
CA GLY A 410 12.97 30.00 -2.91
C GLY A 410 12.05 28.81 -3.17
N LEU A 411 11.95 28.40 -4.44
CA LEU A 411 11.16 27.24 -4.84
C LEU A 411 11.72 25.94 -4.26
N PHE A 412 13.05 25.78 -4.20
CA PHE A 412 13.67 24.64 -3.55
C PHE A 412 13.30 24.56 -2.07
N LYS A 413 13.43 25.67 -1.33
CA LYS A 413 13.09 25.73 0.09
C LYS A 413 11.60 25.40 0.32
N LEU A 414 10.71 26.03 -0.45
CA LEU A 414 9.26 25.78 -0.38
C LEU A 414 8.92 24.30 -0.63
N SER A 415 9.48 23.71 -1.69
CA SER A 415 9.23 22.32 -2.06
C SER A 415 9.73 21.36 -0.99
N LYS A 416 10.93 21.60 -0.45
CA LYS A 416 11.52 20.79 0.62
C LYS A 416 10.69 20.84 1.91
N GLU A 417 10.21 22.03 2.31
CA GLU A 417 9.37 22.21 3.50
C GLU A 417 7.99 21.58 3.32
N ARG A 418 7.36 21.75 2.15
CA ARG A 418 6.08 21.08 1.81
C ARG A 418 6.22 19.58 1.82
N LEU A 419 7.26 19.02 1.18
CA LEU A 419 7.53 17.59 1.17
C LEU A 419 7.62 17.03 2.60
N LEU A 420 8.39 17.67 3.47
CA LEU A 420 8.53 17.27 4.87
C LEU A 420 7.21 17.33 5.64
N THR A 421 6.41 18.38 5.42
CA THR A 421 5.14 18.61 6.11
C THR A 421 4.10 17.58 5.67
N LEU A 422 3.88 17.45 4.36
CA LEU A 422 2.96 16.49 3.76
C LEU A 422 3.32 15.06 4.15
N TYR A 423 4.61 14.71 4.20
CA TYR A 423 5.02 13.35 4.58
C TYR A 423 4.63 13.05 6.03
N LYS A 424 4.80 14.03 6.94
CA LYS A 424 4.39 13.87 8.34
C LYS A 424 2.87 13.77 8.51
N GLU A 425 2.10 14.48 7.70
CA GLU A 425 0.63 14.47 7.71
C GLU A 425 0.07 13.16 7.12
N GLN A 426 0.61 12.72 5.99
CA GLN A 426 0.12 11.56 5.23
C GLN A 426 0.70 10.23 5.73
N CYS A 427 1.86 10.25 6.39
CA CYS A 427 2.50 9.09 7.03
C CYS A 427 2.72 9.37 8.54
N PRO A 428 1.65 9.54 9.34
CA PRO A 428 1.75 9.98 10.73
C PRO A 428 2.57 9.02 11.60
N LYS A 429 3.14 9.55 12.69
CA LYS A 429 3.97 8.83 13.66
C LYS A 429 3.29 7.58 14.26
N SER A 430 1.97 7.48 14.14
CA SER A 430 1.14 6.33 14.53
C SER A 430 1.17 5.16 13.54
N VAL A 431 1.92 5.22 12.44
CA VAL A 431 2.34 4.03 11.67
C VAL A 431 3.39 3.24 12.48
N PHE A 432 3.00 2.88 13.70
CA PHE A 432 3.52 1.76 14.45
C PHE A 432 3.04 0.52 13.70
N ARG A 433 3.84 0.01 12.77
CA ARG A 433 3.67 -1.37 12.30
C ARG A 433 3.72 -2.25 13.53
N HIS A 434 2.63 -2.97 13.79
CA HIS A 434 2.42 -3.79 14.98
C HIS A 434 3.69 -4.61 15.30
N VAL A 435 4.35 -4.23 16.38
CA VAL A 435 5.15 -5.12 17.20
C VAL A 435 4.48 -5.07 18.58
N GLN A 436 3.34 -5.75 18.67
CA GLN A 436 2.68 -6.09 19.93
C GLN A 436 2.42 -7.60 19.83
N ALA A 437 2.81 -8.48 20.75
CA ALA A 437 3.27 -8.28 22.11
C ALA A 437 4.06 -9.51 22.60
N TYR A 438 5.40 -9.48 22.53
CA TYR A 438 6.29 -10.36 23.30
C TYR A 438 7.41 -9.55 23.96
N LYS A 439 7.02 -8.56 24.77
CA LYS A 439 7.93 -7.70 25.55
C LYS A 439 8.22 -8.23 26.97
N ARG A 440 8.19 -9.54 27.20
CA ARG A 440 8.85 -10.11 28.39
C ARG A 440 10.24 -10.67 28.11
N MET A 441 10.70 -10.63 26.86
CA MET A 441 12.10 -10.94 26.53
C MET A 441 12.58 -10.00 25.42
N THR A 442 13.48 -9.09 25.78
CA THR A 442 14.23 -8.12 24.96
C THR A 442 13.59 -6.76 24.66
N THR A 443 14.27 -5.73 25.19
CA THR A 443 13.98 -4.31 25.09
C THR A 443 14.48 -3.76 23.74
N THR A 444 13.83 -4.09 22.62
CA THR A 444 13.94 -3.37 21.33
C THR A 444 12.64 -3.60 20.54
N GLY A 445 11.99 -2.70 19.82
CA GLY A 445 12.03 -1.26 19.60
C GLY A 445 10.85 -1.00 18.64
N PHE A 446 9.91 -0.14 19.00
CA PHE A 446 8.88 0.32 18.06
C PHE A 446 9.58 1.09 16.94
N THR A 447 9.73 0.53 15.73
CA THR A 447 10.42 1.24 14.65
C THR A 447 9.41 1.98 13.77
N ARG A 448 9.50 3.31 13.73
CA ARG A 448 8.74 4.17 12.79
C ARG A 448 8.87 3.63 11.35
N ALA A 449 7.80 3.70 10.55
CA ALA A 449 7.97 3.56 9.10
C ALA A 449 8.94 4.67 8.64
N MET A 450 10.10 4.28 8.13
CA MET A 450 11.12 5.22 7.67
C MET A 450 10.83 5.60 6.21
N PRO A 451 11.07 6.85 5.78
CA PRO A 451 10.86 7.25 4.39
C PRO A 451 11.81 6.48 3.46
N ALA A 452 11.25 5.89 2.40
CA ALA A 452 12.03 5.23 1.36
C ALA A 452 12.90 6.24 0.62
N THR A 453 14.10 5.83 0.24
CA THR A 453 15.00 6.60 -0.63
C THR A 453 15.02 5.95 -1.99
N ASN A 454 14.50 6.64 -3.00
CA ASN A 454 14.27 6.07 -4.34
C ASN A 454 15.29 6.54 -5.38
N PHE A 455 15.90 7.72 -5.20
CA PHE A 455 16.90 8.25 -6.10
C PHE A 455 18.19 8.63 -5.37
N PHE A 456 19.30 8.54 -6.09
CA PHE A 456 20.60 9.03 -5.66
C PHE A 456 21.18 9.98 -6.70
N LEU A 457 21.96 10.94 -6.24
CA LEU A 457 22.70 11.83 -7.13
C LEU A 457 23.84 11.07 -7.80
N SER A 458 23.85 11.10 -9.14
CA SER A 458 24.81 10.39 -9.98
C SER A 458 25.82 11.34 -10.64
N THR A 459 26.83 10.77 -11.29
CA THR A 459 27.78 11.50 -12.14
C THR A 459 27.20 11.89 -13.51
N GLY A 460 26.03 11.37 -13.87
CA GLY A 460 25.32 11.68 -15.11
C GLY A 460 24.84 13.14 -15.20
N LYS A 461 24.38 13.53 -16.41
CA LYS A 461 23.88 14.88 -16.72
C LYS A 461 22.36 14.90 -16.87
N GLY A 462 21.72 16.06 -16.72
CA GLY A 462 20.28 16.22 -16.97
C GLY A 462 19.39 15.32 -16.10
N LEU A 463 18.58 14.46 -16.72
CA LEU A 463 17.75 13.48 -15.98
C LEU A 463 18.59 12.32 -15.43
N GLN A 464 19.67 11.95 -16.12
CA GLN A 464 20.57 10.87 -15.72
C GLN A 464 21.34 11.20 -14.43
N SER A 465 21.40 12.47 -14.03
CA SER A 465 21.92 12.89 -12.72
C SER A 465 21.13 12.29 -11.55
N PHE A 466 19.92 11.78 -11.78
CA PHE A 466 19.08 11.14 -10.77
C PHE A 466 18.94 9.65 -11.05
N LEU A 467 19.76 8.85 -10.38
CA LEU A 467 19.75 7.41 -10.56
C LEU A 467 18.76 6.75 -9.61
N HIS A 468 17.78 6.02 -10.14
CA HIS A 468 16.86 5.24 -9.32
C HIS A 468 17.57 4.03 -8.68
N ILE A 469 17.14 3.64 -7.47
CA ILE A 469 17.73 2.53 -6.70
C ILE A 469 17.72 1.19 -7.42
N SER A 470 16.79 0.96 -8.35
CA SER A 470 16.73 -0.28 -9.13
C SER A 470 17.98 -0.51 -9.99
N SER A 471 18.63 0.56 -10.43
CA SER A 471 19.84 0.47 -11.28
C SER A 471 21.10 0.07 -10.50
N LEU A 472 21.06 0.19 -9.17
CA LEU A 472 22.17 -0.20 -8.29
C LEU A 472 22.19 -1.71 -7.99
N SER A 473 21.34 -2.52 -8.62
CA SER A 473 21.23 -3.98 -8.41
C SER A 473 21.01 -4.35 -6.94
N ILE A 474 20.19 -3.57 -6.25
CA ILE A 474 19.94 -3.73 -4.82
C ILE A 474 18.72 -4.63 -4.61
N GLU A 475 18.92 -5.78 -3.99
CA GLU A 475 17.80 -6.64 -3.53
C GLU A 475 16.97 -5.96 -2.44
N SER A 476 17.61 -5.10 -1.61
CA SER A 476 16.95 -4.41 -0.50
C SER A 476 17.66 -3.14 -0.08
N GLN A 477 16.92 -2.07 0.26
CA GLN A 477 17.47 -0.83 0.84
C GLN A 477 18.28 -1.04 2.14
N LYS A 478 18.34 -2.26 2.69
CA LYS A 478 19.25 -2.65 3.76
C LYS A 478 20.70 -2.75 3.33
N ASN A 479 20.97 -2.84 2.03
CA ASN A 479 22.34 -2.72 1.55
C ASN A 479 22.90 -1.33 1.87
N PHE A 480 22.05 -0.31 2.03
CA PHE A 480 22.47 1.00 2.54
C PHE A 480 23.04 0.95 3.94
N ASP A 481 22.74 -0.10 4.71
CA ASP A 481 23.25 -0.30 6.05
C ASP A 481 24.63 -0.96 6.09
N ARG A 482 25.17 -1.35 4.93
CA ARG A 482 26.44 -2.07 4.81
C ARG A 482 27.46 -1.19 4.08
N ASP A 483 28.59 -0.93 4.69
CA ASP A 483 29.63 -0.09 4.08
C ASP A 483 30.16 -0.71 2.77
N GLN A 484 30.25 -2.04 2.71
CA GLN A 484 30.61 -2.80 1.50
C GLN A 484 29.77 -2.43 0.26
N PHE A 485 28.48 -2.10 0.43
CA PHE A 485 27.64 -1.69 -0.70
C PHE A 485 28.14 -0.35 -1.26
N TRP A 486 28.39 0.61 -0.37
CA TRP A 486 28.86 1.94 -0.73
C TRP A 486 30.27 1.92 -1.29
N GLU A 487 31.12 1.00 -0.83
CA GLU A 487 32.49 0.82 -1.29
C GLU A 487 32.61 0.02 -2.59
N SER A 488 31.51 -0.52 -3.11
CA SER A 488 31.54 -1.23 -4.39
C SER A 488 31.92 -0.31 -5.55
N ASP A 489 32.74 -0.83 -6.48
CA ASP A 489 33.15 -0.14 -7.70
C ASP A 489 31.96 0.46 -8.47
N LYS A 490 30.86 -0.28 -8.54
CA LYS A 490 29.64 0.17 -9.23
C LYS A 490 29.09 1.45 -8.59
N VAL A 491 29.00 1.49 -7.26
CA VAL A 491 28.51 2.68 -6.55
C VAL A 491 29.48 3.85 -6.70
N GLN A 492 30.77 3.61 -6.48
CA GLN A 492 31.81 4.66 -6.54
C GLN A 492 31.92 5.30 -7.94
N LYS A 493 31.76 4.52 -9.02
CA LYS A 493 31.79 5.03 -10.41
C LYS A 493 30.50 5.74 -10.82
N THR A 494 29.35 5.32 -10.27
CA THR A 494 28.04 5.81 -10.73
C THR A 494 27.52 6.98 -9.91
N LEU A 495 27.67 6.94 -8.58
CA LEU A 495 27.16 7.96 -7.68
C LEU A 495 28.15 9.10 -7.52
N ARG A 496 27.64 10.33 -7.47
CA ARG A 496 28.46 11.52 -7.20
C ARG A 496 28.66 11.64 -5.69
N ARG A 497 29.92 11.68 -5.26
CA ARG A 497 30.27 12.00 -3.87
C ARG A 497 30.33 13.51 -3.71
N LEU A 498 29.69 14.02 -2.66
CA LEU A 498 29.65 15.44 -2.33
C LEU A 498 30.48 15.70 -1.08
N GLU A 499 30.92 16.94 -0.94
CA GLU A 499 31.60 17.45 0.25
C GLU A 499 30.68 18.41 1.02
N GLY A 500 30.85 18.45 2.33
CA GLY A 500 30.13 19.35 3.22
C GLY A 500 30.85 19.52 4.55
N MET A 501 30.22 20.23 5.47
CA MET A 501 30.69 20.37 6.85
C MET A 501 29.72 19.69 7.79
N CYS A 502 30.23 18.95 8.77
CA CYS A 502 29.42 18.40 9.83
C CYS A 502 28.89 19.52 10.75
N LEU A 503 27.58 19.52 11.01
CA LEU A 503 26.97 20.47 11.96
C LEU A 503 26.84 19.82 13.33
N ASP A 504 26.28 18.61 13.35
CA ASP A 504 26.11 17.77 14.53
C ASP A 504 26.10 16.29 14.12
N THR A 505 25.92 15.40 15.10
CA THR A 505 25.89 13.94 14.86
C THR A 505 24.88 13.47 13.81
N GLY A 506 23.82 14.23 13.53
CA GLY A 506 22.73 13.85 12.61
C GLY A 506 22.57 14.76 11.39
N LYS A 507 23.41 15.78 11.23
CA LYS A 507 23.23 16.83 10.21
C LYS A 507 24.54 17.33 9.63
N ILE A 508 24.49 17.63 8.34
CA ILE A 508 25.59 18.24 7.60
C ILE A 508 25.11 19.46 6.82
N SER A 509 26.03 20.39 6.57
CA SER A 509 25.82 21.57 5.74
C SER A 509 26.51 21.40 4.39
N PHE A 510 25.75 21.50 3.31
CA PHE A 510 26.27 21.55 1.94
C PHE A 510 26.31 23.00 1.45
N ARG A 511 27.49 23.47 1.03
CA ARG A 511 27.68 24.84 0.53
C ARG A 511 27.37 24.91 -0.97
N VAL A 512 26.44 25.79 -1.34
CA VAL A 512 26.16 26.11 -2.74
C VAL A 512 27.15 27.19 -3.20
N ARG A 513 27.73 27.04 -4.41
CA ARG A 513 28.78 27.94 -4.93
C ARG A 513 28.40 29.42 -4.85
N ASP A 514 27.15 29.74 -5.19
CA ASP A 514 26.62 31.11 -5.23
C ASP A 514 25.24 31.20 -4.55
N GLY A 515 25.05 30.53 -3.42
CA GLY A 515 23.74 30.42 -2.77
C GLY A 515 23.78 30.04 -1.29
N PRO A 516 22.61 29.87 -0.66
CA PRO A 516 22.52 29.51 0.75
C PRO A 516 23.04 28.10 1.00
N SER A 517 23.62 27.87 2.18
CA SER A 517 23.94 26.52 2.64
C SER A 517 22.68 25.69 2.83
N ILE A 518 22.73 24.42 2.44
CA ILE A 518 21.61 23.48 2.57
C ILE A 518 21.90 22.50 3.71
N GLU A 519 21.03 22.46 4.71
CA GLU A 519 21.08 21.44 5.77
C GLU A 519 20.54 20.10 5.26
N ILE A 520 21.30 19.03 5.47
CA ILE A 520 20.97 17.65 5.08
C ILE A 520 21.05 16.76 6.31
N ARG A 521 20.04 15.90 6.51
CA ARG A 521 20.07 14.89 7.57
C ARG A 521 20.94 13.71 7.15
N THR A 522 21.69 13.16 8.08
CA THR A 522 22.43 11.92 7.84
C THR A 522 21.51 10.71 7.99
N SER A 523 21.76 9.66 7.21
CA SER A 523 21.02 8.39 7.31
C SER A 523 21.33 7.63 8.59
N ARG A 524 22.52 7.90 9.17
CA ARG A 524 23.04 7.34 10.41
C ARG A 524 23.78 8.42 11.20
N PRO A 525 23.76 8.35 12.54
CA PRO A 525 24.54 9.30 13.32
C PRO A 525 26.05 9.14 13.05
N ILE A 526 26.75 10.27 12.93
CA ILE A 526 28.20 10.35 12.80
C ILE A 526 28.80 9.95 14.16
N MET A 527 29.54 8.84 14.18
CA MET A 527 30.03 8.20 15.42
C MET A 527 31.26 8.89 16.03
N GLN A 528 31.92 9.79 15.29
CA GLN A 528 33.14 10.47 15.72
C GLN A 528 32.81 11.57 16.74
N LYS A 529 33.34 11.43 17.97
CA LYS A 529 33.17 12.42 19.04
C LYS A 529 33.91 13.71 18.66
N GLY A 530 33.22 14.85 18.75
CA GLY A 530 33.81 16.16 18.50
C GLY A 530 33.76 16.63 17.04
N ALA A 531 33.12 15.89 16.14
CA ALA A 531 33.17 16.15 14.70
C ALA A 531 32.42 17.40 14.20
N SER A 532 32.12 18.38 15.05
CA SER A 532 31.44 19.60 14.63
C SER A 532 32.41 20.49 13.85
N GLN A 533 32.01 20.95 12.67
CA GLN A 533 32.82 21.68 11.68
C GLN A 533 33.82 20.84 10.88
N ASP A 534 33.93 19.53 11.11
CA ASP A 534 34.79 18.68 10.29
C ASP A 534 34.30 18.61 8.85
N LYS A 535 35.24 18.56 7.90
CA LYS A 535 34.94 18.27 6.50
C LYS A 535 34.47 16.84 6.37
N VAL A 536 33.35 16.66 5.69
CA VAL A 536 32.78 15.34 5.44
C VAL A 536 32.50 15.13 3.97
N SER A 537 32.58 13.87 3.55
CA SER A 537 32.18 13.43 2.23
C SER A 537 31.05 12.39 2.32
N PHE A 538 30.10 12.44 1.40
CA PHE A 538 28.87 11.64 1.47
C PHE A 538 28.22 11.42 0.11
N PHE A 539 27.35 10.41 0.02
CA PHE A 539 26.44 10.23 -1.12
C PHE A 539 25.07 10.83 -0.81
N LEU A 540 24.46 11.52 -1.78
CA LEU A 540 23.15 12.13 -1.60
C LEU A 540 22.04 11.23 -2.11
N GLY A 541 21.09 10.88 -1.23
CA GLY A 541 19.85 10.21 -1.57
C GLY A 541 18.64 11.15 -1.42
N PHE A 542 17.61 10.96 -2.24
CA PHE A 542 16.34 11.66 -2.15
C PHE A 542 15.27 10.73 -1.58
N SER A 543 14.77 11.08 -0.39
CA SER A 543 13.69 10.37 0.30
C SER A 543 12.40 11.19 0.32
N TRP A 544 11.30 10.55 0.69
CA TRP A 544 10.00 11.21 0.86
C TRP A 544 9.95 12.23 2.02
N GLU A 545 10.98 12.29 2.86
CA GLU A 545 11.14 13.31 3.91
C GLU A 545 12.21 14.36 3.54
N GLY A 546 12.75 14.29 2.32
CA GLY A 546 13.76 15.19 1.77
C GLY A 546 15.12 14.53 1.50
N PRO A 547 16.14 15.34 1.17
CA PRO A 547 17.50 14.87 0.91
C PRO A 547 18.15 14.28 2.17
N ILE A 548 18.87 13.17 2.01
CA ILE A 548 19.54 12.43 3.07
C ILE A 548 20.99 12.12 2.63
N ALA A 549 21.93 12.32 3.55
CA ALA A 549 23.33 11.97 3.37
C ALA A 549 23.60 10.52 3.79
N TYR A 550 24.13 9.73 2.89
CA TYR A 550 24.51 8.34 3.09
C TYR A 550 26.02 8.16 3.09
N HIS A 551 26.49 7.19 3.88
CA HIS A 551 27.90 6.80 3.95
C HIS A 551 28.81 8.03 4.12
N VAL A 552 28.55 8.75 5.23
CA VAL A 552 29.28 9.95 5.61
C VAL A 552 30.65 9.52 6.13
N LYS A 553 31.72 10.00 5.48
CA LYS A 553 33.11 9.82 5.92
C LYS A 553 33.65 11.17 6.36
N VAL A 554 34.21 11.24 7.56
CA VAL A 554 34.92 12.42 8.07
C VAL A 554 36.33 12.41 7.47
N HIS A 555 36.79 13.57 7.03
CA HIS A 555 38.18 13.77 6.65
C HIS A 555 38.93 14.22 7.90
N ASP A 556 39.86 13.40 8.39
CA ASP A 556 40.80 13.86 9.41
C ASP A 556 41.75 14.87 8.74
N ASP A 557 41.77 16.11 9.24
CA ASP A 557 42.82 17.06 8.91
C ASP A 557 44.12 16.51 9.54
N LEU A 558 45.00 15.91 8.72
CA LEU A 558 46.36 15.55 9.10
C LEU A 558 47.26 16.77 9.18
#